data_AF-A0A2N6GD39-F1
#
_entry.id   AF-A0A2N6GD39-F1
#
_cell.length_a   1.000
_cell.length_b   1.000
_cell.length_c   1.000
_cell.angle_alpha   90.00
_cell.angle_beta   90.00
_cell.angle_gamma   90.00
#
_symmetry.space_group_name_H-M   'P 1'
#
loop_
_entity.id
_entity.type
_entity.pdbx_description
1 polymer ?
#
loop_
_entity_poly.entity_id
_entity_poly.type
_entity_poly.pdbx_seq_one_letter_code
_entity_poly.pdbx_strand_id
1 'polypeptide(L)' 'MRERRQRACRAIAETPRARPQKLTGTGDPTPSKADIAITKTLKEALSLIDLRLLDHLIIGAGDITSLAEINKL' A
#
# COMPACT_ATOMS: atom_id res chain seq x y z
N MET A 1 2.30 4.95 -15.97
CA MET A 1 2.41 3.96 -14.86
C MET A 1 1.68 4.43 -13.60
N ARG A 2 1.90 5.66 -13.11
CA ARG A 2 1.25 6.20 -11.88
C ARG A 2 -0.29 6.18 -11.93
N GLU A 3 -0.90 6.65 -13.02
CA GLU A 3 -2.37 6.69 -13.15
C GLU A 3 -3.06 5.32 -13.11
N ARG A 4 -2.42 4.27 -13.66
CA ARG A 4 -2.98 2.90 -13.65
C ARG A 4 -2.98 2.31 -12.23
N ARG A 5 -1.95 2.61 -11.44
CA ARG A 5 -1.85 2.21 -10.03
C ARG A 5 -2.87 2.94 -9.17
N GLN A 6 -3.02 4.25 -9.39
CA GLN A 6 -3.98 5.09 -8.66
C GLN A 6 -5.43 4.66 -8.89
N ARG A 7 -5.78 4.25 -10.13
CA ARG A 7 -7.11 3.66 -10.41
C ARG A 7 -7.34 2.34 -9.68
N ALA A 8 -6.31 1.49 -9.55
CA ALA A 8 -6.43 0.20 -8.87
C ALA A 8 -6.68 0.37 -7.37
N CYS A 9 -5.89 1.20 -6.68
CA CYS A 9 -6.08 1.46 -5.25
C CYS A 9 -7.46 2.07 -4.96
N ARG A 10 -7.88 3.03 -5.79
CA ARG A 10 -9.18 3.68 -5.66
C ARG A 10 -10.35 2.72 -5.91
N ALA A 11 -10.25 1.85 -6.90
CA ALA A 11 -11.26 0.83 -7.18
C ALA A 11 -11.43 -0.18 -6.03
N ILE A 12 -10.35 -0.51 -5.32
CA ILE A 12 -10.40 -1.40 -4.15
C ILE A 12 -11.03 -0.69 -2.94
N ALA A 13 -10.67 0.58 -2.70
CA ALA A 13 -11.22 1.38 -1.60
C ALA A 13 -12.71 1.75 -1.78
N GLU A 14 -13.18 1.95 -3.02
CA GLU A 14 -14.56 2.35 -3.35
C GLU A 14 -15.58 1.18 -3.35
N THR A 15 -15.16 -0.04 -2.99
CA THR A 15 -16.05 -1.21 -2.98
C THR A 15 -17.16 -1.04 -1.90
N PRO A 16 -18.47 -1.19 -2.21
CA PRO A 16 -19.58 -0.73 -1.35
C PRO A 16 -19.69 -1.35 0.06
N ARG A 17 -18.91 -2.39 0.38
CA ARG A 17 -18.83 -2.98 1.74
C ARG A 17 -17.83 -2.25 2.65
N ALA A 18 -16.98 -1.38 2.11
CA ALA A 18 -15.98 -0.62 2.85
C ALA A 18 -16.46 0.81 3.07
N ARG A 19 -17.48 1.01 3.92
CA ARG A 19 -17.79 2.35 4.44
C ARG A 19 -17.23 2.43 5.86
N PRO A 20 -16.05 3.01 6.11
CA PRO A 20 -15.53 3.09 7.45
C PRO A 20 -16.20 4.26 8.18
N GLN A 21 -16.82 3.97 9.32
CA GLN A 21 -16.88 4.99 10.37
C GLN A 21 -15.42 5.26 10.75
N LYS A 22 -15.01 6.53 10.77
CA LYS A 22 -13.64 6.96 11.10
C LYS A 22 -13.31 6.51 12.54
N LEU A 23 -12.87 5.27 12.70
CA LEU A 23 -12.56 4.65 13.98
C LEU A 23 -11.10 4.99 14.29
N THR A 24 -10.90 5.93 15.19
CA THR A 24 -9.57 6.32 15.69
C THR A 24 -9.05 5.21 16.61
N GLY A 25 -8.49 4.18 15.98
CA GLY A 25 -7.89 3.02 16.63
C GLY A 25 -7.64 1.94 15.58
N THR A 26 -6.37 1.62 15.32
CA THR A 26 -5.91 0.52 14.44
C THR A 26 -6.35 0.55 12.96
N GLY A 27 -7.00 1.62 12.48
CA GLY A 27 -7.57 1.72 11.13
C GLY A 27 -6.84 2.64 10.16
N ASP A 28 -5.75 3.29 10.57
CA ASP A 28 -5.00 4.23 9.72
C ASP A 28 -4.05 3.44 8.78
N PRO A 29 -4.21 3.53 7.45
CA PRO A 29 -3.33 2.86 6.48
C PRO A 29 -2.00 3.60 6.29
N THR A 30 -1.66 4.55 7.17
CA THR A 30 -0.39 5.28 7.09
C THR A 30 0.79 4.32 7.34
N PRO A 31 1.77 4.24 6.42
CA PRO A 31 2.93 3.36 6.58
C PRO A 31 3.75 3.72 7.81
N SER A 32 4.02 2.73 8.65
CA SER A 32 4.98 2.86 9.74
C SER A 32 6.42 2.83 9.21
N LYS A 33 7.38 3.23 10.06
CA LYS A 33 8.81 3.10 9.74
C LYS A 33 9.23 1.64 9.51
N ALA A 34 8.58 0.69 10.19
CA ALA A 34 8.84 -0.74 10.03
C ALA A 34 8.39 -1.23 8.65
N ASP A 35 7.22 -0.81 8.17
CA ASP A 35 6.70 -1.20 6.85
C ASP A 35 7.64 -0.75 5.72
N ILE A 36 8.19 0.47 5.83
CA ILE A 36 9.15 1.02 4.88
C ILE A 36 10.45 0.21 4.90
N ALA A 37 10.97 -0.11 6.09
CA ALA A 37 12.20 -0.88 6.24
C ALA A 37 12.06 -2.28 5.63
N ILE A 38 10.96 -2.98 5.95
CA ILE A 38 10.64 -4.31 5.40
C ILE A 38 10.51 -4.25 3.87
N THR A 39 9.81 -3.25 3.34
CA THR A 39 9.64 -3.07 1.89
C THR A 39 10.97 -2.87 1.18
N LYS A 40 11.89 -2.10 1.77
CA LYS A 40 13.24 -1.89 1.23
C LYS A 40 14.04 -3.20 1.22
N THR A 41 14.05 -3.94 2.32
CA THR A 41 14.75 -5.24 2.40
C THR A 41 14.19 -6.26 1.41
N LEU A 42 12.87 -6.33 1.25
CA LEU A 42 12.22 -7.19 0.26
C LEU A 42 12.62 -6.79 -1.17
N LYS A 43 12.63 -5.50 -1.48
CA LYS A 43 13.06 -5.01 -2.81
C LYS A 43 14.51 -5.38 -3.12
N GLU A 44 15.41 -5.23 -2.14
CA GLU A 44 16.82 -5.62 -2.28
C GLU A 44 16.97 -7.13 -2.49
N ALA A 45 16.28 -7.95 -1.70
CA ALA A 45 16.31 -9.41 -1.83
C ALA A 45 15.72 -9.90 -3.17
N LEU A 46 14.60 -9.34 -3.60
CA LEU A 46 13.96 -9.70 -4.87
C LEU A 46 14.80 -9.28 -6.09
N SER A 47 15.61 -8.22 -5.96
CA SER A 47 16.53 -7.78 -7.02
C SER A 47 17.64 -8.81 -7.29
N LEU A 48 18.01 -9.65 -6.30
CA LEU A 48 19.01 -10.71 -6.48
C LEU A 48 18.53 -11.83 -7.40
N ILE A 49 17.21 -11.99 -7.54
CA ILE A 49 16.57 -13.01 -8.38
C ILE A 49 15.82 -12.38 -9.57
N ASP A 50 16.13 -11.12 -9.90
CA ASP A 50 15.54 -10.32 -10.98
C ASP A 50 14.00 -10.26 -10.96
N LEU A 51 13.41 -10.32 -9.76
CA LEU A 51 11.98 -10.14 -9.54
C LEU A 51 11.70 -8.70 -9.11
N ARG A 52 10.69 -8.09 -9.73
CA ARG A 52 10.27 -6.72 -9.43
C ARG A 52 9.13 -6.71 -8.43
N LEU A 53 9.28 -5.95 -7.34
CA LEU A 53 8.19 -5.65 -6.42
C LEU A 53 7.16 -4.76 -7.13
N LEU A 54 5.95 -5.29 -7.39
CA LEU A 54 4.91 -4.59 -8.15
C LEU A 54 4.28 -3.45 -7.34
N ASP A 55 3.88 -3.75 -6.10
CA ASP A 55 3.38 -2.79 -5.11
C ASP A 55 3.38 -3.41 -3.69
N HIS A 56 3.39 -2.55 -2.67
CA HIS A 56 3.15 -2.92 -1.27
C HIS A 56 1.95 -2.11 -0.79
N LEU A 57 0.82 -2.79 -0.56
CA LEU A 57 -0.44 -2.18 -0.17
C LEU A 57 -0.67 -2.34 1.34
N ILE A 58 -0.83 -1.22 2.05
CA ILE A 58 -1.22 -1.20 3.46
C ILE A 58 -2.73 -0.99 3.53
N ILE A 59 -3.43 -1.93 4.15
CA ILE A 59 -4.89 -1.92 4.26
C ILE A 59 -5.27 -1.47 5.66
N GLY A 60 -5.94 -0.32 5.74
CA GLY A 60 -6.55 0.22 6.95
C GLY A 60 -8.05 -0.04 6.99
N ALA A 61 -8.71 0.46 8.02
CA ALA A 61 -10.16 0.37 8.15
C ALA A 61 -10.82 1.32 7.14
N GLY A 62 -11.05 0.79 5.93
CA GLY A 62 -11.74 1.44 4.81
C GLY A 62 -10.91 2.41 3.99
N ASP A 63 -9.60 2.47 4.20
CA ASP A 63 -8.64 3.16 3.34
C ASP A 63 -7.46 2.23 3.00
N ILE A 64 -6.83 2.46 1.85
CA ILE A 64 -5.69 1.68 1.37
C ILE A 64 -4.59 2.64 0.93
N THR A 65 -3.36 2.38 1.38
CA THR A 65 -2.17 3.14 0.95
C THR A 65 -1.25 2.26 0.12
N SER A 66 -0.96 2.67 -1.10
CA SER A 66 0.07 2.07 -1.95
C SER A 66 1.42 2.74 -1.72
N LEU A 67 2.45 1.96 -1.36
CA LEU A 67 3.82 2.48 -1.22
C LEU A 67 4.40 2.91 -2.58
N ALA A 68 4.00 2.24 -3.68
CA ALA A 68 4.40 2.66 -5.01
C ALA A 68 3.84 4.04 -5.38
N GLU A 69 2.62 4.34 -4.94
CA GLU A 69 1.92 5.61 -5.24
C GLU A 69 2.55 6.79 -4.49
N ILE A 70 2.86 6.62 -3.21
CA ILE A 70 3.53 7.63 -2.38
C ILE A 70 5.06 7.69 -2.58
N ASN A 71 5.57 7.01 -3.61
CA ASN A 71 6.99 7.01 -3.99
C ASN A 71 7.94 6.53 -2.88
N LYS A 72 7.50 5.56 -2.06
CA LYS A 72 8.28 4.93 -0.97
C LYS A 72 8.73 3.51 -1.30
N LEU A 73 8.69 3.14 -2.59
CA LEU A 73 8.96 1.80 -3.09
C LEU A 73 10.20 1.79 -3.99
#